data_AF-A0A9P0PM81-F1
#
_entry.id   AF-A0A9P0PM81-F1
#
_cell.length_a   1.000
_cell.length_b   1.000
_cell.length_c   1.000
_cell.angle_alpha   90.00
_cell.angle_beta   90.00
_cell.angle_gamma   90.00
#
_symmetry.space_group_name_H-M   'P 1'
#
loop_
_entity.id
_entity.type
_entity.pdbx_description
1 polymer ?
#
loop_
_entity_poly.entity_id
_entity_poly.type
_entity_poly.pdbx_seq_one_letter_code
_entity_poly.pdbx_strand_id
1 'polypeptide(L)'
;MKFSKTEDGREDRGQEVRRRTRRIRHHRKICELQAELEHEDAVPHDAEAAGYSACALETLRFLSAQGLPHDHPMVKRIREKLLKEHDK
;
A
#
# COMPACT_ATOMS: atom_id res chain seq x y z
N MET A 1 -66.73 -9.77 11.82
CA MET A 1 -65.54 -10.62 12.06
C MET A 1 -64.35 -10.00 11.35
N LYS A 2 -63.29 -9.75 12.14
CA LYS A 2 -61.87 -9.41 11.86
C LYS A 2 -61.42 -9.19 10.41
N PHE A 3 -61.04 -7.96 10.10
CA PHE A 3 -59.95 -7.67 9.16
C PHE A 3 -58.60 -7.80 9.88
N SER A 4 -57.53 -7.94 9.07
CA SER A 4 -56.12 -7.65 9.38
C SER A 4 -55.23 -8.86 9.70
N LYS A 5 -54.51 -9.37 8.69
CA LYS A 5 -53.05 -9.56 8.70
C LYS A 5 -52.57 -10.23 7.41
N THR A 6 -52.21 -9.41 6.41
CA THR A 6 -51.49 -9.91 5.22
C THR A 6 -50.37 -8.97 4.75
N GLU A 7 -50.22 -7.80 5.36
CA GLU A 7 -49.25 -6.77 4.95
C GLU A 7 -47.88 -6.93 5.64
N ASP A 8 -47.87 -7.49 6.86
CA ASP A 8 -46.70 -7.67 7.73
C ASP A 8 -45.56 -8.49 7.07
N GLY A 9 -45.91 -9.53 6.31
CA GLY A 9 -44.92 -10.42 5.66
C GLY A 9 -44.37 -9.95 4.31
N ARG A 10 -44.83 -8.82 3.76
CA ARG A 10 -44.26 -8.24 2.52
C ARG A 10 -43.24 -7.15 2.83
N GLU A 11 -43.49 -6.35 3.86
CA GLU A 11 -42.57 -5.32 4.32
C GLU A 11 -41.30 -5.93 4.92
N ASP A 12 -41.42 -7.03 5.67
CA ASP A 12 -40.30 -7.77 6.25
C ASP A 12 -39.34 -8.33 5.18
N ARG A 13 -39.90 -8.96 4.14
CA ARG A 13 -39.12 -9.42 2.96
C ARG A 13 -38.46 -8.26 2.22
N GLY A 14 -39.14 -7.12 2.09
CA GLY A 14 -38.56 -5.91 1.48
C GLY A 14 -37.38 -5.35 2.28
N GLN A 15 -37.48 -5.34 3.61
CA GLN A 15 -36.38 -4.94 4.49
C GLN A 15 -35.21 -5.91 4.44
N GLU A 16 -35.48 -7.22 4.45
CA GLU A 16 -34.43 -8.23 4.37
C GLU A 16 -33.67 -8.18 3.04
N VAL A 17 -34.38 -8.01 1.92
CA VAL A 17 -33.75 -7.81 0.61
C VAL A 17 -32.86 -6.57 0.62
N ARG A 18 -33.32 -5.44 1.17
CA ARG A 18 -32.50 -4.22 1.28
C ARG A 18 -31.25 -4.44 2.14
N ARG A 19 -31.36 -5.16 3.26
CA ARG A 19 -30.21 -5.52 4.12
C ARG A 19 -29.22 -6.41 3.38
N ARG A 20 -29.72 -7.41 2.63
CA ARG A 20 -28.91 -8.31 1.80
C ARG A 20 -28.18 -7.56 0.69
N THR A 21 -28.86 -6.67 -0.04
CA THR A 21 -28.26 -5.85 -1.09
C THR A 21 -27.17 -4.92 -0.53
N ARG A 22 -27.38 -4.33 0.66
CA ARG A 22 -26.33 -3.55 1.35
C ARG A 22 -25.12 -4.41 1.66
N ARG A 23 -25.32 -5.59 2.28
CA ARG A 23 -24.22 -6.52 2.58
C ARG A 23 -23.43 -6.92 1.34
N ILE A 24 -24.10 -7.23 0.23
CA ILE A 24 -23.43 -7.60 -1.03
C ILE A 24 -22.59 -6.43 -1.56
N ARG A 25 -23.10 -5.20 -1.54
CA ARG A 25 -22.34 -4.01 -1.95
C ARG A 25 -21.12 -3.76 -1.07
N HIS A 26 -21.28 -3.88 0.25
CA HIS A 26 -20.16 -3.74 1.18
C HIS A 26 -19.11 -4.83 0.96
N HIS A 27 -19.54 -6.08 0.82
CA HIS A 27 -18.63 -7.19 0.58
C HIS A 27 -17.82 -7.00 -0.72
N ARG A 28 -18.49 -6.58 -1.81
CA ARG A 28 -17.81 -6.25 -3.06
C ARG A 28 -16.77 -5.14 -2.87
N LYS A 29 -17.10 -4.07 -2.14
CA LYS A 29 -16.13 -2.98 -1.88
C LYS A 29 -14.96 -3.45 -1.03
N ILE A 30 -15.19 -4.34 -0.06
CA ILE A 30 -14.12 -4.95 0.74
C ILE A 30 -13.19 -5.77 -0.17
N CYS A 31 -13.74 -6.60 -1.06
CA CYS A 31 -12.92 -7.38 -2.00
C CYS A 31 -12.12 -6.48 -2.96
N GLU A 32 -12.71 -5.39 -3.46
CA GLU A 32 -12.02 -4.41 -4.29
C GLU A 32 -10.84 -3.77 -3.54
N LEU A 33 -11.05 -3.34 -2.30
CA LEU A 33 -10.00 -2.75 -1.46
C LEU A 33 -8.91 -3.75 -1.08
N GLN A 34 -9.27 -5.01 -0.83
CA GLN A 34 -8.30 -6.08 -0.56
C GLN A 34 -7.42 -6.33 -1.80
N ALA A 35 -8.01 -6.35 -3.00
CA ALA A 35 -7.25 -6.50 -4.23
C ALA A 35 -6.31 -5.30 -4.51
N GLU A 36 -6.74 -4.07 -4.18
CA GLU A 36 -5.90 -2.87 -4.26
C GLU A 36 -4.69 -2.98 -3.31
N LEU A 37 -4.91 -3.40 -2.05
CA LEU A 37 -3.85 -3.56 -1.05
C LEU A 37 -2.89 -4.71 -1.40
N GLU A 38 -3.42 -5.87 -1.80
CA GLU A 38 -2.59 -7.01 -2.24
C GLU A 38 -1.74 -6.64 -3.46
N HIS A 39 -2.21 -5.76 -4.34
CA HIS A 39 -1.43 -5.27 -5.47
C HIS A 39 -0.31 -4.32 -5.04
N GLU A 40 -0.52 -3.47 -4.03
CA GLU A 40 0.55 -2.62 -3.47
C GLU A 40 1.62 -3.46 -2.75
N ASP A 41 1.21 -4.50 -2.03
CA ASP A 41 2.13 -5.45 -1.38
C ASP A 41 2.78 -6.44 -2.37
N ALA A 42 2.22 -6.60 -3.58
CA ALA A 42 2.76 -7.50 -4.62
C ALA A 42 3.97 -6.93 -5.36
N VAL A 43 4.26 -5.63 -5.25
CA VAL A 43 5.57 -5.12 -5.62
C VAL A 43 6.51 -5.50 -4.48
N PRO A 44 7.51 -6.39 -4.71
CA PRO A 44 8.46 -6.70 -3.66
C PRO A 44 9.29 -5.43 -3.43
N HIS A 45 8.85 -4.61 -2.47
CA HIS A 45 9.67 -3.54 -1.97
C HIS A 45 10.73 -4.22 -1.12
N ASP A 46 11.91 -4.42 -1.71
CA ASP A 46 13.06 -4.95 -0.99
C ASP A 46 13.47 -3.91 0.07
N ALA A 47 12.85 -4.04 1.25
CA ALA A 47 13.06 -3.14 2.38
C ALA A 47 14.52 -3.15 2.84
N GLU A 48 15.23 -4.26 2.64
CA GLU A 48 16.65 -4.36 2.92
C GLU A 48 17.46 -3.52 1.93
N ALA A 49 17.22 -3.66 0.63
CA ALA A 49 17.86 -2.82 -0.40
C ALA A 49 17.53 -1.32 -0.21
N ALA A 50 16.28 -0.99 0.15
CA ALA A 50 15.88 0.37 0.48
C ALA A 50 16.64 0.91 1.71
N GLY A 51 16.81 0.10 2.75
CA GLY A 51 17.59 0.43 3.95
C GLY A 51 19.07 0.66 3.64
N TYR A 52 19.70 -0.20 2.84
CA TYR A 52 21.08 0.00 2.39
C TYR A 52 21.25 1.29 1.59
N SER A 53 20.32 1.57 0.66
CA SER A 53 20.34 2.79 -0.14
C SER A 53 20.21 4.04 0.73
N ALA A 54 19.30 4.02 1.71
CA ALA A 54 19.13 5.12 2.66
C ALA A 54 20.41 5.38 3.48
N CYS A 55 21.05 4.32 3.98
CA CYS A 55 22.30 4.42 4.72
C CYS A 55 23.45 5.00 3.87
N ALA A 56 23.57 4.54 2.62
CA ALA A 56 24.58 5.04 1.68
C ALA A 56 24.37 6.54 1.38
N LEU A 57 23.14 6.97 1.14
CA LEU A 57 22.81 8.38 0.90
C LEU A 57 23.12 9.26 2.12
N GLU A 58 22.76 8.82 3.33
CA GLU A 58 23.05 9.58 4.56
C GLU A 58 24.57 9.66 4.81
N THR A 59 25.32 8.62 4.48
CA THR A 59 26.79 8.66 4.52
C THR A 59 27.35 9.73 3.59
N LEU A 60 26.83 9.83 2.35
CA LEU A 60 27.25 10.88 1.41
C LEU A 60 26.90 12.28 1.92
N ARG A 61 25.73 12.44 2.53
CA ARG A 61 25.30 13.69 3.17
C ARG A 61 26.22 14.08 4.32
N PHE A 62 26.57 13.12 5.19
CA PHE A 62 27.52 13.32 6.27
C PHE A 62 28.88 13.80 5.74
N LEU A 63 29.44 13.13 4.74
CA LEU A 63 30.73 13.51 4.15
C LEU A 63 30.69 14.92 3.54
N SER A 64 29.61 15.28 2.86
CA SER A 64 29.39 16.63 2.34
C SER A 64 29.36 17.67 3.46
N ALA A 65 28.68 17.38 4.58
CA ALA A 65 28.66 18.24 5.75
C ALA A 65 30.04 18.38 6.43
N GLN A 66 30.92 17.38 6.30
CA GLN A 66 32.33 17.46 6.72
C GLN A 66 33.23 18.21 5.72
N GLY A 67 32.66 18.77 4.64
CA GLY A 67 33.39 19.55 3.65
C GLY A 67 34.02 18.73 2.52
N LEU A 68 33.71 17.43 2.40
CA LEU A 68 34.16 16.65 1.25
C LEU A 68 33.27 16.95 0.03
N PRO A 69 33.84 17.45 -1.08
CA PRO A 69 33.07 17.73 -2.28
C PRO A 69 32.60 16.44 -2.96
N HIS A 70 31.50 16.51 -3.71
CA HIS A 70 30.95 15.37 -4.46
C HIS A 70 31.93 14.76 -5.47
N ASP A 71 32.90 15.55 -5.95
CA ASP A 71 33.95 15.09 -6.86
C ASP A 71 35.13 14.39 -6.19
N HIS A 72 35.16 14.37 -4.85
CA HIS A 72 36.22 13.72 -4.10
C HIS A 72 36.27 12.21 -4.47
N PRO A 73 37.46 11.64 -4.73
CA PRO A 73 37.58 10.26 -5.22
C PRO A 73 36.96 9.22 -4.28
N MET A 74 37.00 9.46 -2.96
CA MET A 74 36.31 8.61 -1.99
C MET A 74 34.79 8.66 -2.15
N VAL A 75 34.21 9.86 -2.31
CA VAL A 75 32.76 10.07 -2.47
C VAL A 75 32.26 9.43 -3.77
N LYS A 76 33.02 9.60 -4.86
CA LYS A 76 32.75 8.92 -6.14
C LYS A 76 32.74 7.40 -5.98
N ARG A 77 33.77 6.82 -5.35
CA ARG A 77 33.85 5.37 -5.14
C ARG A 77 32.71 4.83 -4.27
N ILE A 78 32.30 5.57 -3.24
CA ILE A 78 31.16 5.17 -2.39
C ILE A 78 29.87 5.16 -3.21
N ARG A 79 29.62 6.24 -3.98
CA ARG A 79 28.44 6.33 -4.84
C ARG A 79 28.40 5.23 -5.91
N GLU A 80 29.54 4.94 -6.53
CA GLU A 80 29.65 3.87 -7.54
C GLU A 80 29.50 2.47 -6.96
N LYS A 81 29.91 2.24 -5.72
CA LYS A 81 29.82 0.91 -5.10
C LYS A 81 28.48 0.63 -4.43
N LEU A 82 27.84 1.66 -3.88
CA LEU A 82 26.66 1.51 -3.03
C LEU A 82 25.36 1.97 -3.69
N LEU A 83 25.43 2.83 -4.72
CA LEU A 83 24.24 3.47 -5.31
C LEU A 83 24.15 3.33 -6.83
N LYS A 84 25.22 2.93 -7.52
CA LYS A 84 25.05 2.43 -8.88
C LYS A 84 24.39 1.07 -8.74
N GLU A 85 23.16 0.99 -9.22
CA GLU A 85 22.48 -0.27 -9.48
C GLU A 85 23.50 -1.20 -10.16
N HIS A 86 23.60 -2.42 -9.65
CA HIS A 86 24.13 -3.51 -10.47
C HIS A 86 23.18 -3.62 -11.66
N ASP A 87 23.47 -2.89 -12.75
CA ASP A 87 22.88 -3.09 -14.07
C ASP A 87 22.96 -4.60 -14.34
N LYS A 88 21.82 -5.26 -14.22
CA LYS A 88 21.59 -6.65 -14.66
C LYS A 88 20.54 -6.62 -15.75
#